data_AF-A0A0N4U737-F1
#
_entry.id   AF-A0A0N4U737-F1
#
_cell.length_a   1.000
_cell.length_b   1.000
_cell.length_c   1.000
_cell.angle_alpha   90.00
_cell.angle_beta   90.00
_cell.angle_gamma   90.00
#
_symmetry.space_group_name_H-M   'P 1'
#
loop_
_entity.id
_entity.type
_entity.pdbx_description
1 polymer ?
#
loop_
_entity_poly.entity_id
_entity_poly.type
_entity_poly.pdbx_seq_one_letter_code
_entity_poly.pdbx_strand_id
1 'polypeptide(L)'
;MAALLNRILRRRDQCTVSYSRFGVPGDVADDRPPPTSIVIEAFDDNDPDFIFMRICHAQKAAVASAGLGMSFVILLFISTFLEFDWDLYRKDLDALAIVFLFLFLLFGLIVHYDVIVGVKKQSPKHLIPFIVVYSLLIGSETVFAM
;
A
#
# COMPACT_ATOMS: atom_id res chain seq x y z
N MET A 1 10.28 29.27 0.23
CA MET A 1 10.13 28.42 1.44
C MET A 1 8.73 28.52 2.05
N ALA A 2 8.20 29.73 2.32
CA ALA A 2 6.87 29.91 2.93
C ALA A 2 5.71 29.26 2.13
N ALA A 3 5.72 29.37 0.79
CA ALA A 3 4.70 28.74 -0.05
C ALA A 3 4.70 27.20 0.06
N LEU A 4 5.88 26.59 0.19
CA LEU A 4 6.01 25.13 0.38
C LEU A 4 5.45 24.73 1.76
N LEU A 5 5.84 25.46 2.81
CA LEU A 5 5.34 25.27 4.17
C LEU A 5 3.81 25.39 4.23
N ASN A 6 3.23 26.45 3.66
CA ASN A 6 1.78 26.63 3.60
C ASN A 6 1.11 25.50 2.81
N ARG A 7 1.73 24.99 1.74
CA ARG A 7 1.20 23.86 0.97
C ARG A 7 1.23 22.55 1.77
N ILE A 8 2.29 22.31 2.55
CA ILE A 8 2.40 21.15 3.44
C ILE A 8 1.38 21.24 4.58
N LEU A 9 1.27 22.40 5.23
CA LEU A 9 0.30 22.65 6.31
C LEU A 9 -1.13 22.46 5.82
N ARG A 10 -1.48 23.04 4.67
CA ARG A 10 -2.81 22.86 4.06
C ARG A 10 -3.13 21.39 3.78
N ARG A 11 -2.16 20.60 3.29
CA ARG A 11 -2.35 19.16 3.08
C ARG A 11 -2.54 18.41 4.39
N ARG A 12 -1.81 18.78 5.45
CA ARG A 12 -2.00 18.20 6.79
C ARG A 12 -3.42 18.44 7.30
N ASP A 13 -3.91 19.67 7.18
CA ASP A 13 -5.24 20.04 7.66
C ASP A 13 -6.35 19.30 6.89
N GLN A 14 -6.18 19.08 5.59
CA GLN A 14 -7.08 18.27 4.76
C GLN A 14 -7.15 16.78 5.19
N CYS A 15 -6.11 16.26 5.84
CA CYS A 15 -6.09 14.88 6.35
C CYS A 15 -6.56 14.77 7.81
N THR A 16 -6.87 15.89 8.48
CA THR A 16 -7.22 15.89 9.90
C THR A 16 -8.71 16.20 10.08
N VAL A 17 -9.50 15.21 10.50
CA VAL A 17 -10.88 15.46 10.95
C VAL A 17 -10.80 16.00 12.38
N SER A 18 -10.73 17.32 12.55
CA SER A 18 -10.82 17.93 13.88
C SER A 18 -12.25 18.30 14.22
N TYR A 19 -12.81 17.71 15.28
CA TYR A 19 -13.95 18.29 15.98
C TYR A 19 -13.41 19.25 17.04
N SER A 20 -13.29 20.53 16.70
CA SER A 20 -13.04 21.54 17.73
C SER A 20 -14.34 21.77 18.50
N ARG A 21 -14.40 21.32 19.76
CA ARG A 21 -15.51 21.67 20.68
C ARG A 21 -15.55 23.16 21.01
N PHE A 22 -14.42 23.85 20.92
CA PHE A 22 -14.28 25.21 21.42
C PHE A 22 -14.41 26.29 20.35
N GLY A 23 -14.59 25.90 19.07
CA GLY A 23 -14.63 26.84 17.96
C GLY A 23 -13.38 27.73 17.91
N VAL A 24 -13.36 28.67 16.98
CA VAL A 24 -12.48 29.85 17.06
C VAL A 24 -13.22 30.92 17.87
N PRO A 25 -12.58 31.90 18.55
CA PRO A 25 -13.32 32.96 19.25
C PRO A 25 -14.35 33.65 18.32
N GLY A 26 -15.64 33.46 18.61
CA GLY A 26 -16.75 33.95 17.78
C GLY A 26 -17.62 32.84 17.17
N ASP A 27 -17.16 31.59 17.17
CA ASP A 27 -17.99 30.45 16.76
C ASP A 27 -18.96 30.05 17.89
N VAL A 28 -20.19 29.72 17.50
CA VAL A 28 -21.21 29.16 18.40
C VAL A 28 -20.68 27.85 18.95
N ALA A 29 -20.66 27.71 20.28
CA ALA A 29 -20.33 26.44 20.93
C ALA A 29 -21.22 25.34 20.33
N ASP A 30 -20.62 24.37 19.63
CA ASP A 30 -21.37 23.25 19.10
C ASP A 30 -21.69 22.28 20.24
N ASP A 31 -22.88 22.43 20.81
CA ASP A 31 -23.40 21.57 21.88
C ASP A 31 -23.84 20.19 21.39
N ARG A 32 -23.75 19.90 20.09
CA ARG A 32 -24.10 18.57 19.56
C ARG A 32 -23.16 17.51 20.16
N PRO A 33 -23.67 16.29 20.43
CA PRO A 33 -22.80 15.20 20.81
C PRO A 33 -21.74 15.01 19.72
N PRO A 34 -20.48 14.66 20.09
CA PRO A 34 -19.47 14.37 19.09
C PRO A 34 -20.02 13.29 18.17
N PRO A 35 -19.88 13.44 16.85
CA PRO A 35 -20.45 12.47 15.92
C PRO A 35 -19.83 11.10 16.20
N THR A 36 -20.71 10.11 16.31
CA THR A 36 -20.34 8.73 16.58
C THR A 36 -19.77 8.03 15.35
N SER A 37 -20.02 8.59 14.16
CA SER A 37 -19.49 8.12 12.89
C SER A 37 -18.85 9.28 12.12
N ILE A 38 -17.65 9.01 11.60
CA ILE A 38 -16.99 9.90 10.64
C ILE A 38 -17.54 9.53 9.27
N VAL A 39 -18.21 10.47 8.60
CA VAL A 39 -18.55 10.33 7.18
C VAL A 39 -17.29 10.71 6.40
N ILE A 40 -16.58 9.70 5.91
CA ILE A 40 -15.47 9.89 4.99
C ILE A 40 -16.09 10.08 3.60
N GLU A 41 -15.80 11.21 2.95
CA GLU A 41 -16.22 11.42 1.56
C GLU A 41 -15.67 10.28 0.68
N ALA A 42 -16.49 9.85 -0.29
CA ALA A 42 -16.05 8.85 -1.25
C ALA A 42 -14.84 9.40 -2.02
N PHE A 43 -13.85 8.54 -2.25
CA PHE A 43 -12.67 8.90 -3.01
C PHE A 43 -13.08 9.29 -4.44
N ASP A 44 -12.71 10.49 -4.90
CA ASP A 44 -12.99 10.95 -6.26
C ASP A 44 -11.95 10.39 -7.25
N ASP A 45 -12.37 9.41 -8.06
CA ASP A 45 -11.56 8.79 -9.10
C ASP A 45 -11.13 9.75 -10.23
N ASN A 46 -11.70 10.95 -10.30
CA ASN A 46 -11.36 11.96 -11.32
C ASN A 46 -10.58 13.15 -10.75
N ASP A 47 -10.25 13.17 -9.46
CA ASP A 47 -9.51 14.29 -8.89
C ASP A 47 -8.10 14.37 -9.52
N PRO A 48 -7.73 15.52 -10.11
CA PRO A 48 -6.46 15.71 -10.79
C PRO A 48 -5.24 15.47 -9.90
N ASP A 49 -5.36 15.59 -8.57
CA ASP A 49 -4.26 15.35 -7.64
C ASP A 49 -3.85 13.86 -7.58
N PHE A 50 -4.72 12.94 -8.01
CA PHE A 50 -4.48 11.49 -7.99
C PHE A 50 -4.27 10.87 -9.37
N ILE A 51 -4.15 11.69 -10.41
CA ILE A 51 -3.82 11.21 -11.76
C ILE A 51 -2.30 11.03 -11.87
N PHE A 52 -1.85 9.78 -11.92
CA PHE A 52 -0.46 9.42 -12.11
C PHE A 52 -0.02 9.69 -13.57
N MET A 53 1.07 10.46 -13.72
CA MET A 53 1.67 10.83 -15.01
C MET A 53 0.68 11.43 -16.04
N ARG A 54 -0.47 11.96 -15.60
CA ARG A 54 -1.59 12.39 -16.48
C ARG A 54 -2.20 11.27 -17.34
N ILE A 55 -1.87 10.00 -17.07
CA ILE A 55 -2.28 8.85 -17.90
C ILE A 55 -3.30 7.99 -17.17
N CYS A 56 -3.06 7.69 -15.89
CA CYS A 56 -3.84 6.69 -15.17
C CYS A 56 -4.12 7.15 -13.74
N HIS A 57 -5.35 6.93 -13.28
CA HIS A 57 -5.71 7.20 -11.90
C HIS A 57 -4.95 6.26 -10.94
N ALA A 58 -4.52 6.76 -9.79
CA ALA A 58 -3.66 6.02 -8.85
C ALA A 58 -4.23 4.65 -8.45
N GLN A 59 -5.56 4.54 -8.27
CA GLN A 59 -6.19 3.26 -7.94
C GLN A 59 -6.09 2.23 -9.08
N LYS A 60 -6.28 2.67 -10.32
CA LYS A 60 -6.13 1.80 -11.51
C LYS A 60 -4.69 1.36 -11.69
N ALA A 61 -3.74 2.27 -11.47
CA ALA A 61 -2.32 1.96 -11.48
C ALA A 61 -1.96 0.93 -10.38
N ALA A 62 -2.49 1.10 -9.17
CA ALA A 62 -2.27 0.18 -8.05
C ALA A 62 -2.83 -1.24 -8.32
N VAL A 63 -4.02 -1.34 -8.92
CA VAL A 63 -4.60 -2.64 -9.30
C VAL A 63 -3.79 -3.29 -10.42
N ALA A 64 -3.35 -2.52 -11.42
CA ALA A 64 -2.51 -3.02 -12.50
C ALA A 64 -1.14 -3.51 -11.96
N SER A 65 -0.50 -2.74 -11.08
CA SER A 65 0.76 -3.14 -10.44
C SER A 65 0.57 -4.37 -9.55
N ALA A 66 -0.55 -4.49 -8.84
CA ALA A 66 -0.85 -5.68 -8.05
C ALA A 66 -1.04 -6.92 -8.93
N GLY A 67 -1.75 -6.78 -10.05
CA GLY A 67 -1.91 -7.82 -11.06
C GLY A 67 -0.56 -8.31 -11.60
N LEU A 68 0.27 -7.37 -12.07
CA LEU A 68 1.62 -7.68 -12.56
C LEU A 68 2.49 -8.32 -11.50
N GLY A 69 2.48 -7.79 -10.28
CA GLY A 69 3.24 -8.34 -9.16
C GLY A 69 2.84 -9.78 -8.82
N MET A 70 1.54 -10.12 -8.82
CA MET A 70 1.10 -11.51 -8.66
C MET A 70 1.60 -12.40 -9.79
N SER A 71 1.54 -11.94 -11.04
CA SER A 71 2.09 -12.69 -12.17
C SER A 71 3.59 -12.95 -11.99
N PHE A 72 4.37 -11.95 -11.56
CA PHE A 72 5.80 -12.13 -11.28
C PHE A 72 6.05 -13.12 -10.15
N VAL A 73 5.33 -13.03 -9.03
CA VAL A 73 5.47 -13.99 -7.92
C VAL A 73 5.23 -15.43 -8.40
N ILE A 74 4.16 -15.66 -9.18
CA ILE A 74 3.83 -16.98 -9.72
C ILE A 74 4.89 -17.45 -10.72
N LEU A 75 5.31 -16.59 -11.65
CA LEU A 75 6.30 -16.95 -12.66
C LEU A 75 7.67 -17.24 -12.03
N LEU A 76 8.11 -16.44 -11.07
CA LEU A 76 9.35 -16.68 -10.33
C LEU A 76 9.29 -17.98 -9.52
N PHE A 77 8.15 -18.26 -8.89
CA PHE A 77 7.92 -19.54 -8.21
C PHE A 77 8.06 -20.72 -9.18
N ILE A 78 7.35 -20.68 -10.32
CA ILE A 78 7.39 -21.75 -11.32
C ILE A 78 8.81 -21.91 -11.90
N SER A 79 9.45 -20.80 -12.27
CA SER A 79 10.82 -20.81 -12.81
C SER A 79 11.78 -21.45 -11.82
N THR A 80 11.78 -20.97 -10.57
CA THR A 80 12.66 -21.50 -9.52
C THR A 80 12.36 -22.96 -9.22
N PHE A 81 11.09 -23.34 -9.14
CA PHE A 81 10.70 -24.72 -8.83
C PHE A 81 11.15 -25.72 -9.91
N LEU A 82 11.08 -25.32 -11.19
CA LEU A 82 11.42 -26.19 -12.32
C LEU A 82 12.90 -26.16 -12.70
N GLU A 83 13.56 -25.02 -12.55
CA GLU A 83 14.96 -24.83 -12.94
C GLU A 83 15.94 -25.27 -11.84
N PHE A 84 15.48 -25.41 -10.60
CA PHE A 84 16.34 -25.82 -9.49
C PHE A 84 16.63 -27.32 -9.55
N ASP A 85 17.93 -27.67 -9.57
CA ASP A 85 18.43 -29.05 -9.53
C ASP A 85 18.30 -29.67 -8.13
N TRP A 86 17.08 -30.08 -7.76
CA TRP A 86 16.78 -30.72 -6.47
C TRP A 86 17.67 -31.95 -6.19
N ASP A 87 18.04 -32.71 -7.23
CA ASP A 87 18.84 -33.93 -7.07
C ASP A 87 20.29 -33.68 -6.61
N LEU A 88 20.82 -32.47 -6.80
CA LEU A 88 22.23 -32.16 -6.51
C LEU A 88 22.49 -31.84 -5.03
N TYR A 89 21.46 -31.46 -4.27
CA TYR A 89 21.61 -30.94 -2.90
C TYR A 89 21.31 -31.98 -1.82
N ARG A 90 21.84 -31.75 -0.60
CA ARG A 90 21.54 -32.59 0.57
C ARG A 90 20.05 -32.47 0.90
N LYS A 91 19.36 -33.62 1.05
CA LYS A 91 17.92 -33.74 1.30
C LYS A 91 17.33 -32.75 2.32
N ASP A 92 18.08 -32.41 3.38
CA ASP A 92 17.61 -31.50 4.43
C ASP A 92 17.53 -30.04 3.99
N LEU A 93 18.50 -29.57 3.18
CA LEU A 93 18.50 -28.20 2.65
C LEU A 93 17.39 -28.00 1.62
N ASP A 94 17.10 -29.05 0.85
CA ASP A 94 16.00 -29.08 -0.11
C ASP A 94 14.64 -28.90 0.55
N ALA A 95 14.37 -29.63 1.63
CA ALA A 95 13.10 -29.51 2.34
C ALA A 95 12.86 -28.08 2.86
N LEU A 96 13.90 -27.43 3.39
CA LEU A 96 13.82 -26.05 3.88
C LEU A 96 13.61 -25.05 2.73
N ALA A 97 14.36 -25.21 1.63
CA ALA A 97 14.23 -24.36 0.45
C ALA A 97 12.81 -24.43 -0.15
N ILE A 98 12.23 -25.62 -0.25
CA ILE A 98 10.85 -25.82 -0.69
C ILE A 98 9.88 -25.06 0.24
N VAL A 99 10.02 -25.21 1.56
CA VAL A 99 9.16 -24.51 2.53
C VAL A 99 9.24 -22.99 2.34
N PHE A 100 10.44 -22.42 2.21
CA PHE A 100 10.60 -20.99 1.95
C PHE A 100 10.04 -20.56 0.60
N LEU A 101 10.19 -21.37 -0.44
CA LEU A 101 9.64 -21.09 -1.77
C LEU A 101 8.10 -21.04 -1.75
N PHE A 102 7.46 -21.94 -1.00
CA PHE A 102 6.00 -21.90 -0.79
C PHE A 102 5.56 -20.73 0.08
N LEU A 103 6.33 -20.38 1.12
CA LEU A 103 6.08 -19.17 1.92
C LEU A 103 6.19 -17.91 1.06
N PHE A 104 7.21 -17.82 0.20
CA PHE A 104 7.35 -16.73 -0.77
C PHE A 104 6.13 -16.61 -1.68
N LEU A 105 5.64 -17.73 -2.24
CA LEU A 105 4.42 -17.75 -3.05
C LEU A 105 3.21 -17.27 -2.25
N LEU A 106 2.98 -17.83 -1.05
CA LEU A 106 1.81 -17.50 -0.22
C LEU A 106 1.82 -16.02 0.20
N PHE A 107 2.92 -15.53 0.78
CA PHE A 107 3.03 -14.14 1.23
C PHE A 107 3.03 -13.18 0.04
N GLY A 108 3.71 -13.53 -1.06
CA GLY A 108 3.70 -12.73 -2.28
C GLY A 108 2.29 -12.57 -2.83
N LEU A 109 1.49 -13.63 -2.88
CA LEU A 109 0.09 -13.56 -3.30
C LEU A 109 -0.77 -12.74 -2.34
N ILE A 110 -0.65 -12.96 -1.02
CA ILE A 110 -1.41 -12.21 -0.01
C ILE A 110 -1.14 -10.71 -0.11
N VAL A 111 0.14 -10.31 -0.17
CA VAL A 111 0.53 -8.90 -0.20
C VAL A 111 -0.05 -8.17 -1.42
N HIS A 112 -0.04 -8.80 -2.60
CA HIS A 112 -0.63 -8.19 -3.79
C HIS A 112 -2.17 -8.29 -3.82
N TYR A 113 -2.74 -9.38 -3.30
CA TYR A 113 -4.19 -9.53 -3.18
C TYR A 113 -4.79 -8.47 -2.24
N ASP A 114 -4.11 -8.15 -1.15
CA ASP A 114 -4.52 -7.11 -0.20
C ASP A 114 -4.59 -5.73 -0.86
N VAL A 115 -3.77 -5.44 -1.88
CA VAL A 115 -3.90 -4.21 -2.67
C VAL A 115 -5.22 -4.18 -3.42
N ILE A 116 -5.60 -5.27 -4.08
CA ILE A 116 -6.88 -5.37 -4.81
C ILE A 116 -8.05 -5.23 -3.84
N VAL A 117 -7.99 -5.90 -2.68
CA VAL A 117 -9.01 -5.78 -1.63
C VAL A 117 -9.07 -4.36 -1.09
N GLY A 118 -7.93 -3.72 -0.85
CA GLY A 118 -7.83 -2.36 -0.34
C GLY A 118 -8.46 -1.34 -1.27
N VAL A 119 -8.19 -1.45 -2.58
CA VAL A 119 -8.83 -0.61 -3.60
C VAL A 119 -10.32 -0.92 -3.68
N LYS A 120 -10.73 -2.19 -3.77
CA LYS A 120 -12.14 -2.57 -3.89
C LYS A 120 -12.99 -2.15 -2.68
N LYS A 121 -12.43 -2.25 -1.47
CA LYS A 121 -13.10 -1.86 -0.22
C LYS A 121 -12.89 -0.40 0.17
N GLN A 122 -12.14 0.37 -0.63
CA GLN A 122 -11.72 1.75 -0.31
C GLN A 122 -11.15 1.86 1.12
N SER A 123 -10.33 0.88 1.50
CA SER A 123 -9.83 0.72 2.86
C SER A 123 -8.30 0.71 2.87
N PRO A 124 -7.65 1.84 3.26
CA PRO A 124 -6.20 1.97 3.22
C PRO A 124 -5.48 1.00 4.16
N LYS A 125 -6.18 0.44 5.15
CA LYS A 125 -5.62 -0.56 6.08
C LYS A 125 -5.06 -1.79 5.36
N HIS A 126 -5.67 -2.20 4.25
CA HIS A 126 -5.19 -3.34 3.45
C HIS A 126 -3.98 -2.98 2.59
N LEU A 127 -3.66 -1.70 2.40
CA LEU A 127 -2.46 -1.29 1.65
C LEU A 127 -1.19 -1.33 2.51
N ILE A 128 -1.34 -1.38 3.84
CA ILE A 128 -0.21 -1.31 4.79
C ILE A 128 0.81 -2.45 4.57
N PRO A 129 0.43 -3.73 4.44
CA PRO A 129 1.39 -4.81 4.23
C PRO A 129 2.23 -4.59 2.97
N PHE A 130 1.59 -4.20 1.86
CA PHE A 130 2.27 -3.88 0.62
C PHE A 130 3.27 -2.73 0.77
N ILE A 131 2.84 -1.63 1.39
CA ILE A 131 3.70 -0.45 1.61
C ILE A 131 4.92 -0.83 2.45
N VAL A 132 4.74 -1.60 3.53
CA VAL A 132 5.85 -2.02 4.41
C VAL A 132 6.84 -2.89 3.66
N VAL A 133 6.38 -3.95 2.98
CA VAL A 133 7.25 -4.91 2.27
C VAL A 133 8.05 -4.21 1.17
N TYR A 134 7.40 -3.40 0.34
CA TYR A 134 8.09 -2.72 -0.75
C TYR A 134 9.02 -1.61 -0.26
N SER A 135 8.67 -0.90 0.82
CA SER A 135 9.57 0.11 1.39
C SER A 135 10.85 -0.52 1.95
N LEU A 136 10.74 -1.70 2.58
CA LEU A 136 11.90 -2.46 3.06
C LEU A 136 12.74 -2.99 1.89
N LEU A 137 12.11 -3.51 0.84
CA LEU A 137 12.80 -4.00 -0.35
C LEU A 137 13.61 -2.88 -1.02
N ILE A 138 12.94 -1.77 -1.35
CA ILE A 138 13.58 -0.60 -1.97
C ILE A 138 14.68 -0.05 -1.05
N GLY A 139 14.43 0.04 0.26
CA GLY A 139 15.43 0.49 1.23
C GLY A 139 16.65 -0.43 1.31
N SER A 140 16.47 -1.75 1.18
CA SER A 140 17.58 -2.71 1.17
C SER A 140 18.40 -2.62 -0.13
N GLU A 141 17.74 -2.41 -1.26
CA GLU A 141 18.39 -2.22 -2.55
C GLU A 141 19.20 -0.91 -2.58
N THR A 142 18.66 0.18 -2.03
CA THR A 142 19.37 1.46 -1.99
C THR A 142 20.60 1.40 -1.09
N VAL A 143 20.54 0.67 0.03
CA VAL A 143 21.70 0.46 0.90
C VAL A 143 22.76 -0.42 0.23
N PHE A 144 22.34 -1.45 -0.50
CA PHE A 144 23.28 -2.32 -1.23
C PHE A 144 23.93 -1.60 -2.44
N ALA A 145 23.25 -0.63 -3.03
CA ALA A 145 23.74 0.14 -4.17
C ALA A 145 24.69 1.29 -3.80
N MET A 146 24.86 1.62 -2.50
CA MET A 146 25.80 2.63 -2.00
C MET A 146 27.18 2.04 -1.73
#